data_AF-A0A2Y9ANT5-F1
#
_entry.id   AF-A0A2Y9ANT5-F1
#
_cell.length_a   1.000
_cell.length_b   1.000
_cell.length_c   1.000
_cell.angle_alpha   90.00
_cell.angle_beta   90.00
_cell.angle_gamma   90.00
#
_symmetry.space_group_name_H-M   'P 1'
#
loop_
_entity.id
_entity.type
_entity.pdbx_description
1 polymer ?
#
loop_
_entity_poly.entity_id
_entity_poly.type
_entity_poly.pdbx_seq_one_letter_code
_entity_poly.pdbx_strand_id
1 'polypeptide(L)'
;MTAEDVTQPERPPLPAHLRRRRRLLAWSAPVVLAFLVTGSLLLGTVLGAALGTRDFDALRFPEAARQYQAQQRWTGFAEQWKAWFNSGTAQYRAEEHFLAVEDLRVALDLVPEAGPLPDGPEGSKAPESPECRVRTNLSLAIEAMGDVAATDDEDPGMAEVYYAEAQEVIAPCTSSAENEETSERQEDKEQQAREDQQDPQEEPSEQPSGEPSDEPSDEPSDQPSDGPSDQPTDEPSDEPGEQDPTDEPSDDPRREELEDRNREAERDRQEQQERGGGGFGGGQNW
;
A
#
# COMPACT_ATOMS: atom_id res chain seq x y z
N MET A 1 -20.97 -80.33 -6.41
CA MET A 1 -19.86 -79.72 -7.14
C MET A 1 -19.15 -78.81 -6.16
N THR A 2 -18.02 -79.27 -5.65
CA THR A 2 -17.24 -78.64 -4.58
C THR A 2 -16.38 -77.51 -5.17
N ALA A 3 -16.37 -76.36 -4.50
CA ALA A 3 -15.50 -75.24 -4.84
C ALA A 3 -14.03 -75.65 -4.63
N GLU A 4 -13.21 -75.50 -5.68
CA GLU A 4 -11.75 -75.63 -5.57
C GLU A 4 -11.20 -74.42 -4.81
N ASP A 5 -10.55 -74.71 -3.68
CA ASP A 5 -9.77 -73.78 -2.89
C ASP A 5 -8.48 -73.44 -3.65
N VAL A 6 -8.43 -72.25 -4.26
CA VAL A 6 -7.22 -71.75 -4.94
C VAL A 6 -6.25 -71.26 -3.88
N THR A 7 -5.40 -72.16 -3.39
CA THR A 7 -4.31 -71.83 -2.47
C THR A 7 -3.26 -71.00 -3.22
N GLN A 8 -3.15 -69.70 -2.94
CA GLN A 8 -2.11 -68.87 -3.53
C GLN A 8 -0.72 -69.31 -3.02
N PRO A 9 0.31 -69.36 -3.89
CA PRO A 9 1.66 -69.75 -3.47
C PRO A 9 2.25 -68.72 -2.50
N GLU A 10 2.65 -69.18 -1.31
CA GLU A 10 3.39 -68.36 -0.35
C GLU A 10 4.73 -67.92 -0.94
N ARG A 11 4.97 -66.60 -0.98
CA ARG A 11 6.24 -66.05 -1.50
C ARG A 11 7.40 -66.43 -0.57
N PRO A 12 8.55 -66.85 -1.12
CA PRO A 12 9.70 -67.23 -0.29
C PRO A 12 10.20 -66.04 0.56
N PRO A 13 10.67 -66.30 1.80
CA PRO A 13 11.11 -65.24 2.69
C PRO A 13 12.35 -64.52 2.13
N LEU A 14 12.34 -63.19 2.22
CA LEU A 14 13.44 -62.36 1.74
C LEU A 14 14.78 -62.71 2.42
N PRO A 15 15.90 -62.78 1.67
CA PRO A 15 17.25 -62.92 2.21
C PRO A 15 17.56 -61.93 3.35
N ALA A 16 18.36 -62.36 4.33
CA ALA A 16 18.66 -61.57 5.54
C ALA A 16 19.28 -60.19 5.22
N HIS A 17 20.17 -60.12 4.23
CA HIS A 17 20.79 -58.86 3.80
C HIS A 17 19.75 -57.89 3.18
N LEU A 18 18.78 -58.41 2.41
CA LEU A 18 17.68 -57.59 1.85
C LEU A 18 16.71 -57.11 2.94
N ARG A 19 16.42 -57.93 3.96
CA ARG A 19 15.61 -57.51 5.12
C ARG A 19 16.29 -56.39 5.91
N ARG A 20 17.61 -56.48 6.14
CA ARG A 20 18.39 -55.43 6.79
C ARG A 20 18.38 -54.14 5.96
N ARG A 21 18.62 -54.23 4.64
CA ARG A 21 18.57 -53.07 3.73
C ARG A 21 17.19 -52.42 3.69
N ARG A 22 16.12 -53.21 3.64
CA ARG A 22 14.73 -52.70 3.67
C ARG A 22 14.42 -51.98 4.98
N ARG A 23 14.89 -52.50 6.13
CA ARG A 23 14.76 -51.81 7.42
C ARG A 23 15.54 -50.51 7.44
N LEU A 24 16.80 -50.51 6.99
CA LEU A 24 17.61 -49.28 6.91
C LEU A 24 16.95 -48.22 6.02
N LEU A 25 16.47 -48.60 4.83
CA LEU A 25 15.74 -47.70 3.93
C LEU A 25 14.43 -47.19 4.55
N ALA A 26 13.67 -48.04 5.23
CA ALA A 26 12.43 -47.63 5.87
C ALA A 26 12.67 -46.64 7.03
N TRP A 27 13.80 -46.78 7.75
CA TRP A 27 14.18 -45.86 8.82
C TRP A 27 14.80 -44.56 8.29
N SER A 28 15.54 -44.61 7.18
CA SER A 28 16.13 -43.41 6.57
C SER A 28 15.14 -42.63 5.70
N ALA A 29 14.12 -43.28 5.13
CA ALA A 29 13.13 -42.65 4.27
C ALA A 29 12.45 -41.41 4.88
N PRO A 30 11.94 -41.41 6.13
CA PRO A 30 11.34 -40.21 6.70
C PRO A 30 12.34 -39.06 6.88
N VAL A 31 13.60 -39.38 7.23
CA VAL A 31 14.66 -38.38 7.38
C VAL A 31 15.01 -37.75 6.03
N VAL A 32 15.21 -38.57 5.00
CA VAL A 32 15.48 -38.08 3.63
C VAL A 32 14.30 -37.26 3.11
N LEU A 33 13.07 -37.72 3.35
CA LEU A 33 11.88 -36.99 2.93
C LEU A 33 11.76 -35.64 3.64
N ALA A 34 12.05 -35.58 4.94
CA ALA A 34 12.11 -34.31 5.67
C ALA A 34 13.14 -33.35 5.05
N PHE A 35 14.37 -33.83 4.78
CA PHE A 35 15.39 -33.00 4.12
C PHE A 35 14.97 -32.53 2.73
N LEU A 36 14.31 -33.37 1.93
CA LEU A 36 13.82 -32.99 0.61
C LEU A 36 12.71 -31.94 0.70
N VAL A 37 11.78 -32.09 1.63
CA VAL A 37 10.70 -31.12 1.87
C VAL A 37 11.28 -29.79 2.33
N THR A 38 12.13 -29.78 3.36
CA THR A 38 12.79 -28.55 3.84
C THR A 38 13.63 -27.90 2.74
N GLY A 39 14.41 -28.67 1.99
CA GLY A 39 15.21 -28.15 0.87
C GLY A 39 14.36 -27.54 -0.23
N SER A 40 13.21 -28.15 -0.55
CA SER A 40 12.27 -27.62 -1.55
C SER A 40 11.59 -26.34 -1.07
N LEU A 41 11.21 -26.27 0.21
CA LEU A 41 10.64 -25.07 0.82
C LEU A 41 11.64 -23.91 0.80
N LEU A 42 12.89 -24.15 1.23
CA LEU A 42 13.95 -23.13 1.21
C LEU A 42 14.29 -22.66 -0.20
N LEU A 43 14.32 -23.58 -1.17
CA LEU A 43 14.52 -23.20 -2.57
C LEU A 43 13.35 -22.34 -3.07
N GLY A 44 12.12 -22.71 -2.72
CA GLY A 44 10.91 -21.95 -3.04
C GLY A 44 10.93 -20.54 -2.47
N THR A 45 11.38 -20.35 -1.23
CA THR A 45 11.51 -19.02 -0.62
C THR A 45 12.55 -18.17 -1.34
N VAL A 46 13.72 -18.73 -1.67
CA VAL A 46 14.78 -17.98 -2.37
C VAL A 46 14.35 -17.59 -3.79
N LEU A 47 13.74 -18.51 -4.53
CA LEU A 47 13.26 -18.22 -5.89
C LEU A 47 12.09 -17.24 -5.88
N GLY A 48 11.15 -17.39 -4.93
CA GLY A 48 10.04 -16.45 -4.75
C GLY A 48 10.53 -15.04 -4.43
N ALA A 49 11.46 -14.92 -3.48
CA ALA A 49 12.07 -13.64 -3.14
C ALA A 49 12.77 -13.01 -4.35
N ALA A 50 13.56 -13.78 -5.09
CA ALA A 50 14.25 -13.29 -6.29
C ALA A 50 13.29 -12.81 -7.38
N LEU A 51 12.16 -13.48 -7.58
CA LEU A 51 11.12 -13.05 -8.53
C LEU A 51 10.45 -11.76 -8.06
N GLY A 52 10.08 -11.68 -6.78
CA GLY A 52 9.51 -10.46 -6.20
C GLY A 52 10.46 -9.28 -6.32
N THR A 53 11.73 -9.45 -5.96
CA THR A 53 12.75 -8.39 -6.05
C THR A 53 12.97 -7.96 -7.49
N ARG A 54 13.05 -8.90 -8.45
CA ARG A 54 13.16 -8.55 -9.87
C ARG A 54 11.98 -7.70 -10.36
N ASP A 55 10.76 -8.03 -9.91
CA ASP A 55 9.57 -7.29 -10.31
C ASP A 55 9.54 -5.92 -9.62
N PHE A 56 9.96 -5.84 -8.35
CA PHE A 56 10.10 -4.59 -7.60
C PHE A 56 11.13 -3.64 -8.23
N ASP A 57 12.32 -4.14 -8.55
CA ASP A 57 13.40 -3.39 -9.22
C ASP A 57 12.99 -2.92 -10.62
N ALA A 58 12.06 -3.63 -11.25
CA ALA A 58 11.47 -3.26 -12.53
C ALA A 58 10.24 -2.34 -12.40
N LEU A 59 9.98 -1.79 -11.22
CA LEU A 59 8.84 -0.93 -10.90
C LEU A 59 7.46 -1.59 -11.14
N ARG A 60 7.41 -2.92 -11.20
CA ARG A 60 6.19 -3.72 -11.33
C ARG A 60 5.67 -4.09 -9.96
N PHE A 61 5.23 -3.07 -9.23
CA PHE A 61 4.87 -3.20 -7.81
C PHE A 61 3.68 -4.13 -7.54
N PRO A 62 2.57 -4.11 -8.32
CA PRO A 62 1.47 -5.06 -8.14
C PRO A 62 1.89 -6.52 -8.38
N GLU A 63 2.78 -6.77 -9.35
CA GLU A 63 3.37 -8.08 -9.56
C GLU A 63 4.24 -8.49 -8.37
N ALA A 64 5.12 -7.60 -7.91
CA ALA A 64 6.00 -7.85 -6.77
C ALA A 64 5.20 -8.19 -5.50
N ALA A 65 4.16 -7.41 -5.19
CA ALA A 65 3.26 -7.67 -4.06
C ALA A 65 2.66 -9.09 -4.14
N ARG A 66 2.13 -9.49 -5.30
CA ARG A 66 1.59 -10.86 -5.49
C ARG A 66 2.64 -11.95 -5.25
N GLN A 67 3.89 -11.74 -5.69
CA GLN A 67 4.98 -12.70 -5.44
C GLN A 67 5.34 -12.80 -3.96
N TYR A 68 5.32 -11.68 -3.23
CA TYR A 68 5.60 -11.66 -1.79
C TYR A 68 4.43 -12.25 -0.98
N GLN A 69 3.18 -11.94 -1.31
CA GLN A 69 1.99 -12.55 -0.70
C GLN A 69 1.93 -14.06 -0.86
N ALA A 70 2.36 -14.58 -2.02
CA ALA A 70 2.44 -16.01 -2.23
C ALA A 70 3.31 -16.68 -1.15
N GLN A 71 4.42 -16.04 -0.78
CA GLN A 71 5.39 -16.56 0.20
C GLN A 71 4.85 -16.58 1.63
N GLN A 72 3.99 -15.63 2.01
CA GLN A 72 3.42 -15.52 3.37
C GLN A 72 2.76 -16.83 3.84
N ARG A 73 2.21 -17.64 2.93
CA ARG A 73 1.49 -18.89 3.24
C ARG A 73 2.37 -20.01 3.79
N TRP A 74 3.68 -19.99 3.53
CA TRP A 74 4.57 -21.10 3.88
C TRP A 74 5.87 -20.67 4.56
N THR A 75 6.17 -19.37 4.67
CA THR A 75 7.39 -18.85 5.30
C THR A 75 7.36 -18.81 6.83
N GLY A 76 6.33 -19.35 7.49
CA GLY A 76 6.18 -19.32 8.96
C GLY A 76 7.28 -20.02 9.77
N PHE A 77 8.24 -20.68 9.13
CA PHE A 77 9.43 -21.27 9.77
C PHE A 77 10.71 -20.42 9.62
N ALA A 78 10.65 -19.33 8.86
CA ALA A 78 11.75 -18.40 8.59
C ALA A 78 11.41 -17.00 9.13
N GLU A 79 12.20 -15.98 8.77
CA GLU A 79 11.93 -14.56 9.06
C GLU A 79 10.60 -14.10 8.43
N GLN A 80 9.48 -14.51 9.03
CA GLN A 80 8.13 -14.41 8.46
C GLN A 80 7.74 -12.96 8.16
N TRP A 81 8.17 -12.03 9.02
CA TRP A 81 7.98 -10.60 8.86
C TRP A 81 8.48 -10.06 7.51
N LYS A 82 9.50 -10.67 6.88
CA LYS A 82 10.06 -10.18 5.60
C LYS A 82 9.08 -10.31 4.44
N ALA A 83 8.31 -11.39 4.39
CA ALA A 83 7.33 -11.58 3.32
C ALA A 83 6.17 -10.57 3.44
N TRP A 84 5.77 -10.25 4.67
CA TRP A 84 4.79 -9.20 4.97
C TRP A 84 5.34 -7.81 4.67
N PHE A 85 6.54 -7.50 5.17
CA PHE A 85 7.24 -6.24 4.92
C PHE A 85 7.43 -5.97 3.42
N ASN A 86 7.92 -6.95 2.66
CA ASN A 86 8.13 -6.81 1.22
C ASN A 86 6.80 -6.64 0.46
N SER A 87 5.75 -7.35 0.87
CA SER A 87 4.42 -7.22 0.28
C SER A 87 3.82 -5.83 0.54
N GLY A 88 3.81 -5.39 1.80
CA GLY A 88 3.28 -4.08 2.18
C GLY A 88 4.07 -2.91 1.57
N THR A 89 5.40 -3.05 1.47
CA THR A 89 6.24 -2.06 0.76
C THR A 89 5.91 -2.00 -0.72
N ALA A 90 5.66 -3.15 -1.37
CA ALA A 90 5.24 -3.18 -2.76
C ALA A 90 3.83 -2.61 -2.95
N GLN A 91 2.89 -2.87 -2.05
CA GLN A 91 1.56 -2.26 -2.07
C GLN A 91 1.62 -0.74 -1.89
N TYR A 92 2.45 -0.24 -0.97
CA TYR A 92 2.66 1.20 -0.79
C TYR A 92 3.13 1.87 -2.09
N ARG A 93 4.12 1.26 -2.76
CA ARG A 93 4.62 1.72 -4.06
C ARG A 93 3.62 1.58 -5.20
N ALA A 94 2.63 0.72 -5.05
CA ALA A 94 1.51 0.56 -5.97
C ALA A 94 0.33 1.48 -5.64
N GLU A 95 0.47 2.40 -4.67
CA GLU A 95 -0.57 3.31 -4.19
C GLU A 95 -1.77 2.60 -3.52
N GLU A 96 -1.59 1.32 -3.16
CA GLU A 96 -2.56 0.52 -2.42
C GLU A 96 -2.36 0.73 -0.91
N HIS A 97 -2.54 1.96 -0.43
CA HIS A 97 -2.14 2.39 0.92
C HIS A 97 -2.80 1.59 2.05
N PHE A 98 -4.10 1.28 1.92
CA PHE A 98 -4.81 0.47 2.92
C PHE A 98 -4.21 -0.93 3.05
N LEU A 99 -4.01 -1.63 1.92
CA LEU A 99 -3.40 -2.95 1.92
C LEU A 99 -1.97 -2.90 2.48
N ALA A 100 -1.21 -1.86 2.11
CA ALA A 100 0.14 -1.66 2.61
C ALA A 100 0.20 -1.59 4.13
N VAL A 101 -0.72 -0.83 4.75
CA VAL A 101 -0.82 -0.72 6.20
C VAL A 101 -1.21 -2.04 6.85
N GLU A 102 -2.15 -2.80 6.28
CA GLU A 102 -2.50 -4.13 6.78
C GLU A 102 -1.27 -5.06 6.81
N ASP A 103 -0.53 -5.15 5.71
CA ASP A 103 0.65 -6.02 5.60
C ASP A 103 1.80 -5.54 6.50
N LEU A 104 2.03 -4.23 6.60
CA LEU A 104 3.11 -3.66 7.41
C LEU A 104 2.84 -3.73 8.92
N ARG A 105 1.58 -3.66 9.36
CA ARG A 105 1.21 -3.91 10.77
C ARG A 105 1.50 -5.37 11.14
N VAL A 106 1.16 -6.33 10.27
CA VAL A 106 1.53 -7.74 10.50
C VAL A 106 3.04 -7.93 10.49
N ALA A 107 3.77 -7.21 9.63
CA ALA A 107 5.23 -7.24 9.66
C ALA A 107 5.79 -6.72 11.00
N LEU A 108 5.20 -5.66 11.56
CA LEU A 108 5.59 -5.07 12.84
C LEU A 108 5.34 -6.02 14.02
N ASP A 109 4.26 -6.79 13.99
CA ASP A 109 3.97 -7.80 15.02
C ASP A 109 4.96 -8.98 15.01
N LEU A 110 5.57 -9.26 13.85
CA LEU A 110 6.43 -10.42 13.62
C LEU A 110 7.93 -10.11 13.64
N VAL A 111 8.32 -8.85 13.48
CA VAL A 111 9.72 -8.43 13.40
C VAL A 111 10.41 -8.55 14.76
N PRO A 112 11.68 -8.99 14.84
CA PRO A 112 12.41 -8.99 16.10
C PRO A 112 12.48 -7.59 16.71
N GLU A 113 12.12 -7.47 17.97
CA GLU A 113 12.16 -6.20 18.69
C GLU A 113 13.58 -5.64 18.72
N ALA A 114 13.71 -4.37 18.35
CA ALA A 114 14.95 -3.62 18.41
C ALA A 114 15.31 -3.28 19.86
N GLY A 115 16.59 -3.50 20.18
CA GLY A 115 17.18 -3.04 21.42
C GLY A 115 17.26 -1.51 21.49
N PRO A 116 17.50 -0.96 22.69
CA PRO A 116 17.60 0.48 22.89
C PRO A 116 18.80 1.05 22.11
N LEU A 117 18.66 2.27 21.60
CA LEU A 117 19.78 2.98 20.98
C LEU A 117 20.82 3.33 22.06
N PRO A 118 22.10 2.94 21.90
CA PRO A 118 23.16 3.38 22.79
C PRO A 118 23.31 4.90 22.76
N ASP A 119 23.40 5.52 23.94
CA ASP A 119 23.53 6.98 24.10
C ASP A 119 22.35 7.82 23.56
N GLY A 120 21.21 7.18 23.25
CA GLY A 120 19.99 7.83 22.79
C GLY A 120 19.00 8.21 23.91
N PRO A 121 17.93 8.97 23.59
CA PRO A 121 16.82 9.24 24.51
C PRO A 121 16.18 7.96 25.07
N GLU A 122 15.58 8.03 26.25
CA GLU A 122 14.85 6.90 26.83
C GLU A 122 13.71 6.46 25.88
N GLY A 123 13.60 5.16 25.62
CA GLY A 123 12.62 4.60 24.69
C GLY A 123 13.04 4.59 23.21
N SER A 124 14.16 5.24 22.85
CA SER A 124 14.68 5.18 21.49
C SER A 124 15.25 3.81 21.13
N LYS A 125 15.00 3.37 19.91
CA LYS A 125 15.40 2.10 19.30
C LYS A 125 16.49 2.34 18.27
N ALA A 126 17.35 1.34 18.06
CA ALA A 126 18.41 1.42 17.06
C ALA A 126 17.83 1.66 15.64
N PRO A 127 18.17 2.77 14.95
CA PRO A 127 17.54 3.14 13.67
C PRO A 127 17.73 2.11 12.55
N GLU A 128 18.88 1.46 12.50
CA GLU A 128 19.22 0.43 11.50
C GLU A 128 18.61 -0.95 11.81
N SER A 129 17.79 -1.04 12.86
CA SER A 129 17.15 -2.30 13.23
C SER A 129 16.05 -2.70 12.23
N PRO A 130 15.77 -4.01 12.09
CA PRO A 130 14.62 -4.48 11.33
C PRO A 130 13.30 -3.84 11.77
N GLU A 131 13.07 -3.67 13.09
CA GLU A 131 11.86 -3.03 13.61
C GLU A 131 11.72 -1.59 13.11
N CYS A 132 12.78 -0.80 13.19
CA CYS A 132 12.75 0.59 12.73
C CYS A 132 12.56 0.71 11.22
N ARG A 133 13.12 -0.21 10.43
CA ARG A 133 12.82 -0.27 8.99
C ARG A 133 11.35 -0.56 8.71
N VAL A 134 10.73 -1.49 9.44
CA VAL A 134 9.30 -1.78 9.31
C VAL A 134 8.45 -0.57 9.71
N ARG A 135 8.76 0.05 10.86
CA ARG A 135 8.05 1.26 11.33
C ARG A 135 8.15 2.41 10.33
N THR A 136 9.30 2.59 9.68
CA THR A 136 9.49 3.63 8.63
C THR A 136 8.54 3.42 7.45
N ASN A 137 8.49 2.21 6.90
CA ASN A 137 7.57 1.97 5.78
C ASN A 137 6.10 2.03 6.23
N LEU A 138 5.79 1.60 7.45
CA LEU A 138 4.45 1.68 8.00
C LEU A 138 4.00 3.13 8.19
N SER A 139 4.85 3.99 8.76
CA SER A 139 4.52 5.42 8.93
C SER A 139 4.30 6.10 7.58
N LEU A 140 5.11 5.80 6.57
CA LEU A 140 4.91 6.31 5.21
C LEU A 140 3.58 5.85 4.58
N ALA A 141 3.19 4.59 4.79
CA ALA A 141 1.93 4.07 4.29
C ALA A 141 0.71 4.68 5.00
N ILE A 142 0.82 4.92 6.32
CA ILE A 142 -0.22 5.61 7.09
C ILE A 142 -0.32 7.08 6.68
N GLU A 143 0.81 7.77 6.52
CA GLU A 143 0.85 9.16 6.07
C GLU A 143 0.18 9.30 4.69
N ALA A 144 0.39 8.35 3.78
CA ALA A 144 -0.30 8.36 2.49
C ALA A 144 -1.82 8.15 2.60
N MET A 145 -2.31 7.41 3.59
CA MET A 145 -3.76 7.37 3.88
C MET A 145 -4.25 8.71 4.44
N GLY A 146 -3.41 9.40 5.24
CA GLY A 146 -3.66 10.78 5.66
C GLY A 146 -3.78 11.74 4.49
N ASP A 147 -2.88 11.65 3.52
CA ASP A 147 -2.89 12.47 2.30
C ASP A 147 -4.19 12.24 1.49
N VAL A 148 -4.63 10.99 1.37
CA VAL A 148 -5.92 10.66 0.71
C VAL A 148 -7.10 11.21 1.51
N ALA A 149 -7.11 11.01 2.83
CA ALA A 149 -8.18 11.49 3.70
C ALA A 149 -8.27 13.03 3.74
N ALA A 150 -7.14 13.74 3.58
CA ALA A 150 -7.11 15.20 3.53
C ALA A 150 -7.81 15.76 2.28
N THR A 151 -7.97 14.94 1.23
CA THR A 151 -8.71 15.31 0.02
C THR A 151 -10.17 14.85 0.05
N ASP A 152 -10.59 14.16 1.11
CA ASP A 152 -11.94 13.63 1.26
C ASP A 152 -12.82 14.66 2.00
N ASP A 153 -13.79 15.24 1.28
CA ASP A 153 -14.72 16.22 1.83
C ASP A 153 -15.71 15.60 2.85
N GLU A 154 -15.85 14.26 2.88
CA GLU A 154 -16.81 13.58 3.75
C GLU A 154 -16.33 13.49 5.21
N ASP A 155 -15.02 13.38 5.45
CA ASP A 155 -14.44 13.22 6.79
C ASP A 155 -13.03 13.81 6.92
N PRO A 156 -12.90 15.16 6.96
CA PRO A 156 -11.61 15.84 7.03
C PRO A 156 -10.83 15.54 8.33
N GLY A 157 -11.51 15.01 9.36
CA GLY A 157 -10.88 14.59 10.62
C GLY A 157 -10.05 13.32 10.52
N MET A 158 -10.26 12.51 9.49
CA MET A 158 -9.51 11.27 9.32
C MET A 158 -8.05 11.49 8.97
N ALA A 159 -7.72 12.60 8.29
CA ALA A 159 -6.35 12.96 7.99
C ALA A 159 -5.51 13.16 9.27
N GLU A 160 -6.05 13.90 10.25
CA GLU A 160 -5.38 14.12 11.54
C GLU A 160 -5.12 12.80 12.27
N VAL A 161 -6.09 11.88 12.26
CA VAL A 161 -5.95 10.56 12.89
C VAL A 161 -4.79 9.78 12.26
N TYR A 162 -4.69 9.77 10.93
CA TYR A 162 -3.61 9.07 10.25
C TYR A 162 -2.25 9.73 10.48
N TYR A 163 -2.14 11.06 10.42
CA TYR A 163 -0.86 11.73 10.68
C TYR A 163 -0.38 11.51 12.11
N ALA A 164 -1.28 11.59 13.10
CA ALA A 164 -0.95 11.28 14.49
C ALA A 164 -0.48 9.83 14.65
N GLU A 165 -1.16 8.87 14.02
CA GLU A 165 -0.74 7.45 14.06
C GLU A 165 0.64 7.25 13.41
N ALA A 166 0.91 7.89 12.26
CA ALA A 166 2.19 7.79 11.57
C ALA A 166 3.35 8.26 12.46
N GLN A 167 3.17 9.37 13.17
CA GLN A 167 4.15 9.90 14.13
C GLN A 167 4.38 8.93 15.30
N GLU A 168 3.31 8.40 15.90
CA GLU A 168 3.42 7.44 17.01
C GLU A 168 4.17 6.16 16.59
N VAL A 169 3.93 5.69 15.36
CA VAL A 169 4.59 4.51 14.81
C VAL A 169 6.09 4.73 14.67
N ILE A 170 6.53 5.88 14.16
CA ILE A 170 7.94 6.14 13.87
C ILE A 170 8.72 6.68 15.07
N ALA A 171 8.06 7.32 16.05
CA ALA A 171 8.67 8.02 17.18
C ALA A 171 9.84 7.28 17.87
N PRO A 172 9.77 5.97 18.15
CA PRO A 172 10.89 5.27 18.78
C PRO A 172 12.15 5.19 17.92
N CYS A 173 12.07 5.48 16.63
CA CYS A 173 13.14 5.31 15.64
C CYS A 173 13.72 6.63 15.10
N THR A 174 13.24 7.80 15.56
CA THR A 174 13.61 9.12 15.01
C THR A 174 14.82 9.79 15.67
N SER A 175 15.72 9.04 16.32
CA SER A 175 16.81 9.60 17.16
C SER A 175 18.10 9.98 16.41
N SER A 176 18.05 10.20 15.10
CA SER A 176 19.18 10.66 14.27
C SER A 176 18.84 12.00 13.61
N ALA A 177 19.83 12.89 13.46
CA ALA A 177 19.69 14.27 12.96
C ALA A 177 19.08 14.43 11.54
N GLU A 178 18.80 13.32 10.84
CA GLU A 178 18.11 13.28 9.54
C GLU A 178 16.64 12.83 9.66
N ASN A 179 16.22 12.31 10.83
CA ASN A 179 14.83 11.95 11.15
C ASN A 179 14.05 13.11 11.79
N GLU A 180 14.74 14.19 12.17
CA GLU A 180 14.12 15.47 12.52
C GLU A 180 13.31 15.99 11.33
N GLU A 181 13.83 15.90 10.09
CA GLU A 181 13.15 16.39 8.89
C GLU A 181 11.86 15.61 8.55
N THR A 182 11.81 14.30 8.82
CA THR A 182 10.59 13.50 8.62
C THR A 182 9.55 13.77 9.73
N SER A 183 10.01 13.94 10.97
CA SER A 183 9.14 14.30 12.10
C SER A 183 8.58 15.72 11.92
N GLU A 184 9.40 16.69 11.52
CA GLU A 184 9.01 18.06 11.22
C GLU A 184 7.99 18.10 10.09
N ARG A 185 8.24 17.38 8.98
CA ARG A 185 7.28 17.28 7.87
C ARG A 185 5.93 16.68 8.31
N GLN A 186 5.96 15.71 9.22
CA GLN A 186 4.75 15.06 9.74
C GLN A 186 4.00 15.96 10.73
N GLU A 187 4.72 16.72 11.55
CA GLU A 187 4.15 17.73 12.45
C GLU A 187 3.51 18.88 11.64
N ASP A 188 4.14 19.30 10.55
CA ASP A 188 3.60 20.31 9.63
C ASP A 188 2.30 19.82 8.97
N LYS A 189 2.28 18.57 8.47
CA LYS A 189 1.07 17.97 7.88
C LYS A 189 -0.07 17.83 8.89
N GLU A 190 0.24 17.45 10.13
CA GLU A 190 -0.77 17.35 11.19
C GLU A 190 -1.31 18.73 11.57
N GLN A 191 -0.44 19.74 11.70
CA GLN A 191 -0.86 21.12 11.97
C GLN A 191 -1.72 21.67 10.83
N GLN A 192 -1.32 21.43 9.58
CA GLN A 192 -2.09 21.84 8.41
C GLN A 192 -3.48 21.17 8.40
N ALA A 193 -3.56 19.86 8.68
CA ALA A 193 -4.85 19.16 8.77
C ALA A 193 -5.73 19.67 9.94
N ARG A 194 -5.12 20.13 11.03
CA ARG A 194 -5.83 20.76 12.17
C ARG A 194 -6.34 22.15 11.82
N GLU A 195 -5.61 22.91 11.01
CA GLU A 195 -6.01 24.24 10.52
C GLU A 195 -7.15 24.12 9.50
N ASP A 196 -7.04 23.21 8.53
CA ASP A 196 -8.09 22.95 7.52
C ASP A 196 -9.42 22.52 8.16
N GLN A 197 -9.37 21.81 9.30
CA GLN A 197 -10.56 21.46 10.08
C GLN A 197 -11.10 22.60 10.97
N GLN A 198 -10.27 23.55 11.38
CA GLN A 198 -10.63 24.66 12.27
C GLN A 198 -11.15 25.89 11.51
N ASP A 199 -10.99 25.93 10.19
CA ASP A 199 -11.55 26.99 9.34
C ASP A 199 -12.72 26.52 8.46
N PRO A 200 -13.91 26.30 9.04
CA PRO A 200 -15.15 26.31 8.27
C PRO A 200 -15.85 27.67 8.43
N GLN A 201 -15.24 28.81 8.06
CA GLN A 201 -16.02 30.04 7.74
C GLN A 201 -15.17 31.23 7.22
N GLU A 202 -15.28 31.52 5.92
CA GLU A 202 -15.74 32.83 5.43
C GLU A 202 -16.58 32.65 4.15
N GLU A 203 -17.77 32.07 4.27
CA GLU A 203 -18.87 32.50 3.38
C GLU A 203 -19.31 33.89 3.85
N PRO A 204 -19.30 34.94 3.00
CA PRO A 204 -19.97 36.16 3.34
C PRO A 204 -21.47 35.92 3.18
N SER A 205 -22.12 35.61 4.30
CA SER A 205 -23.56 35.77 4.47
C SER A 205 -23.92 37.25 4.30
N GLU A 206 -24.18 37.69 3.07
CA GLU A 206 -24.91 38.92 2.80
C GLU A 206 -26.31 38.60 2.29
N GLN A 207 -27.23 38.56 3.25
CA GLN A 207 -28.65 38.73 3.01
C GLN A 207 -28.91 40.24 2.80
N PRO A 208 -29.46 40.71 1.68
CA PRO A 208 -30.18 41.96 1.65
C PRO A 208 -31.69 41.69 1.74
N SER A 209 -32.30 42.39 2.68
CA SER A 209 -33.72 42.50 2.96
C SER A 209 -34.47 43.39 1.95
N GLY A 210 -35.72 43.01 1.63
CA GLY A 210 -36.79 43.85 1.03
C GLY A 210 -36.84 43.81 -0.51
N GLU A 211 -37.95 43.57 -1.22
CA GLU A 211 -39.39 43.53 -0.94
C GLU A 211 -40.09 42.58 -1.96
N PRO A 212 -41.32 42.09 -1.69
CA PRO A 212 -42.03 41.15 -2.55
C PRO A 212 -42.84 41.88 -3.63
N SER A 213 -42.95 41.33 -4.83
CA SER A 213 -44.01 41.69 -5.78
C SER A 213 -44.35 40.51 -6.69
N ASP A 214 -45.52 39.94 -6.41
CA ASP A 214 -46.50 39.38 -7.34
C ASP A 214 -46.11 38.20 -8.27
N GLU A 215 -46.43 36.99 -7.79
CA GLU A 215 -47.08 35.95 -8.62
C GLU A 215 -48.56 36.35 -8.87
N PRO A 216 -49.33 35.70 -9.78
CA PRO A 216 -49.00 34.51 -10.60
C PRO A 216 -49.39 34.70 -12.08
N SER A 217 -49.20 33.68 -12.92
CA SER A 217 -50.29 33.07 -13.73
C SER A 217 -49.76 32.00 -14.70
N ASP A 218 -50.28 30.79 -14.49
CA ASP A 218 -50.74 29.83 -15.51
C ASP A 218 -49.74 29.11 -16.43
N GLU A 219 -49.36 27.90 -16.01
CA GLU A 219 -49.39 26.70 -16.87
C GLU A 219 -50.87 26.28 -17.09
N PRO A 220 -51.26 25.57 -18.18
CA PRO A 220 -50.58 24.35 -18.61
C PRO A 220 -50.58 24.05 -20.14
N SER A 221 -49.97 22.91 -20.45
CA SER A 221 -50.32 21.95 -21.51
C SER A 221 -49.99 22.31 -22.97
N ASP A 222 -49.07 21.57 -23.58
CA ASP A 222 -49.44 20.41 -24.42
C ASP A 222 -48.20 19.76 -25.07
N GLN A 223 -48.01 18.47 -24.77
CA GLN A 223 -47.24 17.53 -25.58
C GLN A 223 -47.97 17.30 -26.91
N PRO A 224 -47.24 17.03 -28.01
CA PRO A 224 -47.29 15.66 -28.49
C PRO A 224 -45.95 15.10 -28.98
N SER A 225 -45.85 13.80 -28.72
CA SER A 225 -45.08 12.72 -29.34
C SER A 225 -44.65 12.93 -30.80
N ASP A 226 -43.42 12.52 -31.14
CA ASP A 226 -43.13 11.40 -32.05
C ASP A 226 -41.70 11.52 -32.62
N GLY A 227 -40.86 10.52 -32.32
CA GLY A 227 -39.65 10.25 -33.11
C GLY A 227 -40.01 9.63 -34.46
N PRO A 228 -39.09 9.71 -35.43
CA PRO A 228 -38.31 8.49 -35.67
C PRO A 228 -36.83 8.73 -35.98
N SER A 229 -36.07 7.65 -35.76
CA SER A 229 -34.70 7.38 -36.18
C SER A 229 -34.45 7.69 -37.66
N ASP A 230 -33.23 8.13 -38.00
CA ASP A 230 -32.33 7.43 -38.94
C ASP A 230 -31.03 8.23 -39.14
N GLN A 231 -29.89 7.54 -38.94
CA GLN A 231 -28.55 7.95 -39.36
C GLN A 231 -28.44 8.00 -40.89
N PRO A 232 -27.51 8.83 -41.44
CA PRO A 232 -26.37 8.21 -42.12
C PRO A 232 -25.01 8.96 -41.97
N THR A 233 -23.96 8.15 -41.78
CA THR A 233 -22.56 8.17 -42.30
C THR A 233 -21.84 9.46 -42.77
N ASP A 234 -20.61 9.58 -42.23
CA ASP A 234 -19.30 9.93 -42.84
C ASP A 234 -19.00 11.36 -43.39
N GLU A 235 -18.16 12.08 -42.60
CA GLU A 235 -16.99 12.98 -42.90
C GLU A 235 -17.04 14.05 -44.04
N PRO A 236 -16.40 15.24 -43.88
CA PRO A 236 -14.97 15.38 -43.48
C PRO A 236 -14.54 16.60 -42.60
N SER A 237 -13.37 16.44 -41.97
CA SER A 237 -12.30 17.41 -41.63
C SER A 237 -12.65 18.86 -41.20
N ASP A 238 -12.24 19.23 -39.97
CA ASP A 238 -11.56 20.50 -39.62
C ASP A 238 -11.19 20.50 -38.10
N GLU A 239 -9.89 20.58 -37.76
CA GLU A 239 -9.39 21.19 -36.51
C GLU A 239 -9.17 22.69 -36.79
N PRO A 240 -9.09 23.62 -35.81
CA PRO A 240 -9.09 23.48 -34.34
C PRO A 240 -10.13 24.41 -33.64
N GLY A 241 -10.37 24.23 -32.34
CA GLY A 241 -11.21 25.18 -31.60
C GLY A 241 -11.32 24.88 -30.11
N GLU A 242 -10.34 25.38 -29.36
CA GLU A 242 -10.47 25.65 -27.93
C GLU A 242 -11.79 26.39 -27.66
N GLN A 243 -12.66 25.80 -26.84
CA GLN A 243 -13.78 26.51 -26.22
C GLN A 243 -13.58 26.44 -24.71
N ASP A 244 -12.92 27.48 -24.21
CA ASP A 244 -13.09 27.99 -22.85
C ASP A 244 -14.59 28.08 -22.51
N PRO A 245 -15.06 27.53 -21.39
CA PRO A 245 -16.07 28.22 -20.63
C PRO A 245 -15.38 29.42 -19.97
N THR A 246 -15.61 30.61 -20.53
CA THR A 246 -15.43 31.89 -19.84
C THR A 246 -16.27 31.88 -18.56
N ASP A 247 -15.68 31.37 -17.49
CA ASP A 247 -16.01 31.78 -16.13
C ASP A 247 -15.02 32.89 -15.77
N GLU A 248 -15.58 34.07 -15.58
CA GLU A 248 -14.93 35.29 -15.11
C GLU A 248 -13.95 34.96 -13.96
N PRO A 249 -12.71 35.49 -13.97
CA PRO A 249 -11.80 35.25 -12.86
C PRO A 249 -12.39 36.00 -11.66
N SER A 250 -12.96 35.25 -10.72
CA SER A 250 -13.00 35.72 -9.34
C SER A 250 -11.54 35.89 -8.95
N ASP A 251 -11.07 37.13 -8.87
CA ASP A 251 -9.78 37.53 -8.28
C ASP A 251 -9.79 37.15 -6.78
N ASP A 252 -9.81 35.84 -6.50
CA ASP A 252 -9.58 35.31 -5.17
C ASP A 252 -8.08 35.04 -5.04
N PRO A 253 -7.33 35.91 -4.33
CA PRO A 253 -5.89 35.75 -4.17
C PRO A 253 -5.52 34.41 -3.52
N ARG A 254 -6.45 33.74 -2.82
CA ARG A 254 -6.23 32.41 -2.21
C ARG A 254 -6.15 31.29 -3.25
N ARG A 255 -6.85 31.40 -4.38
CA ARG A 255 -6.79 30.38 -5.43
C ARG A 255 -5.46 30.43 -6.18
N GLU A 256 -4.98 31.64 -6.46
CA GLU A 256 -3.67 31.84 -7.10
C GLU A 256 -2.54 31.36 -6.18
N GLU A 257 -2.63 31.65 -4.87
CA GLU A 257 -1.68 31.18 -3.87
C GLU A 257 -1.70 29.65 -3.72
N LEU A 258 -2.88 29.02 -3.70
CA LEU A 258 -3.02 27.56 -3.64
C LEU A 258 -2.47 26.88 -4.90
N GLU A 259 -2.73 27.43 -6.08
CA GLU A 259 -2.22 26.90 -7.34
C GLU A 259 -0.70 27.08 -7.46
N ASP A 260 -0.15 28.19 -6.98
CA ASP A 260 1.30 28.42 -6.91
C ASP A 260 1.97 27.45 -5.94
N ARG A 261 1.38 27.24 -4.76
CA ARG A 261 1.88 26.32 -3.72
C ARG A 261 1.80 24.86 -4.18
N ASN A 262 0.73 24.48 -4.90
CA ASN A 262 0.60 23.16 -5.51
C ASN A 262 1.66 22.95 -6.61
N ARG A 263 1.92 23.97 -7.45
CA ARG A 263 2.97 23.93 -8.47
C ARG A 263 4.38 23.89 -7.88
N GLU A 264 4.60 24.49 -6.71
CA GLU A 264 5.87 24.41 -5.98
C GLU A 264 6.07 23.01 -5.38
N ALA A 265 5.04 22.45 -4.72
CA ALA A 265 5.07 21.10 -4.18
C ALA A 265 5.29 20.02 -5.26
N GLU A 266 4.72 20.20 -6.46
CA GLU A 266 4.96 19.31 -7.59
C GLU A 266 6.39 19.41 -8.13
N ARG A 267 6.96 20.62 -8.19
CA ARG A 267 8.35 20.84 -8.58
C ARG A 267 9.31 20.23 -7.57
N ASP A 268 9.07 20.38 -6.28
CA ASP A 268 9.87 19.76 -5.23
C ASP A 268 9.81 18.23 -5.29
N ARG A 269 8.64 17.65 -5.58
CA ARG A 269 8.50 16.20 -5.81
C ARG A 269 9.30 15.72 -7.02
N GLN A 270 9.31 16.49 -8.11
CA GLN A 270 10.09 16.16 -9.30
C GLN A 270 11.60 16.31 -9.04
N GLU A 271 12.01 17.36 -8.35
CA GLU A 271 13.41 17.59 -7.98
C GLU A 271 13.92 16.52 -7.00
N GLN A 272 13.11 16.07 -6.04
CA GLN A 272 13.45 14.95 -5.16
C GLN A 272 13.58 13.63 -5.91
N GLN A 273 12.73 13.39 -6.92
CA GLN A 273 12.84 12.21 -7.80
C GLN A 273 14.11 12.26 -8.67
N GLU A 274 14.53 13.44 -9.11
CA GLU A 274 15.75 13.61 -9.92
C GLU A 274 17.05 13.59 -9.07
N ARG A 275 16.98 13.90 -7.77
CA ARG A 275 18.14 14.03 -6.87
C ARG A 275 18.39 12.82 -5.95
N GLY A 276 17.42 11.92 -5.79
CA GLY A 276 17.43 10.85 -4.79
C GLY A 276 18.16 9.55 -5.14
N GLY A 277 19.39 9.63 -5.65
CA GLY A 277 20.32 8.50 -5.69
C GLY A 277 21.13 8.42 -4.39
N GLY A 278 20.51 7.96 -3.30
CA GLY A 278 21.20 7.67 -2.03
C GLY A 278 20.64 8.40 -0.82
N GLY A 279 20.02 7.65 0.09
CA GLY A 279 19.46 8.13 1.34
C GLY A 279 18.32 7.21 1.77
N PHE A 280 18.46 6.55 2.91
CA PHE A 280 17.53 5.52 3.39
C PHE A 280 16.18 6.15 3.78
N GLY A 281 15.29 6.38 2.81
CA GLY A 281 13.95 6.91 3.06
C GLY A 281 12.89 6.55 2.01
N GLY A 282 13.30 6.01 0.85
CA GLY A 282 12.35 5.47 -0.12
C GLY A 282 11.96 4.05 0.27
N GLY A 283 10.66 3.73 0.33
CA GLY A 283 10.12 2.39 0.60
C GLY A 283 10.88 1.31 -0.17
N GLN A 284 11.86 0.72 0.51
CA GLN A 284 12.79 -0.27 -0.03
C GLN A 284 12.36 -1.63 0.50
N ASN A 285 12.31 -2.61 -0.41
CA ASN A 285 12.13 -4.00 -0.03
C ASN A 285 13.42 -4.54 0.65
N TRP A 286 13.28 -5.70 1.27
CA TRP A 286 14.38 -6.43 1.93
C TRP A 286 15.13 -7.35 0.96
#